data_AF-X0Y2Q3-F1
#
_entry.id   AF-X0Y2Q3-F1
#
_cell.length_a   1.000
_cell.length_b   1.000
_cell.length_c   1.000
_cell.angle_alpha   90.00
_cell.angle_beta   90.00
_cell.angle_gamma   90.00
#
_symmetry.space_group_name_H-M   'P 1'
#
loop_
_entity.id
_entity.type
_entity.pdbx_description
1 polymer ?
#
loop_
_entity_poly.entity_id
_entity_poly.type
_entity_poly.pdbx_seq_one_letter_code
_entity_poly.pdbx_strand_id
1 'polypeptide(L)'
;MDLLSVVLTLRPSRQASLPPRLGRASRAILLERIAEADPELAEILHGGQGPKPYTCSNLMGPQEGGGFVLPGASYTLRYTALSAPVAAAPGERG
;
A
#
# COMPACT_ATOMS: atom_id res chain seq x y z
N MET A 1 16.69 -13.91 1.58
CA MET A 1 15.38 -13.94 0.89
C MET A 1 14.43 -13.28 1.85
N ASP A 2 14.38 -11.96 1.77
CA ASP A 2 13.76 -11.15 2.80
C ASP A 2 12.33 -10.82 2.38
N LEU A 3 11.40 -11.19 3.24
CA LEU A 3 9.98 -10.95 3.08
C LEU A 3 9.62 -9.78 3.97
N LEU A 4 9.10 -8.72 3.37
CA LEU A 4 8.54 -7.61 4.12
C LEU A 4 7.03 -7.61 4.02
N SER A 5 6.38 -7.55 5.18
CA SER A 5 4.93 -7.38 5.27
C SER A 5 4.64 -6.09 6.04
N VAL A 6 4.12 -5.08 5.34
CA VAL A 6 3.70 -3.81 5.93
C VAL A 6 2.18 -3.79 6.03
N VAL A 7 1.67 -3.46 7.20
CA VAL A 7 0.25 -3.27 7.45
C VAL A 7 0.03 -1.81 7.87
N LEU A 8 -0.71 -1.07 7.05
CA LEU A 8 -1.09 0.31 7.35
C LEU A 8 -2.50 0.34 7.90
N THR A 9 -2.66 0.88 9.11
CA THR A 9 -3.96 1.18 9.69
C THR A 9 -4.34 2.62 9.37
N LEU A 10 -5.45 2.80 8.67
CA LEU A 10 -5.98 4.07 8.23
C LEU A 10 -7.27 4.37 8.98
N ARG A 11 -7.45 5.63 9.36
CA ARG A 11 -8.71 6.13 9.90
C ARG A 11 -9.16 7.33 9.08
N PRO A 12 -10.30 7.25 8.37
CA PRO A 12 -10.84 8.37 7.62
C PRO A 12 -11.14 9.53 8.56
N SER A 13 -10.75 10.74 8.16
CA SER A 13 -11.12 11.98 8.85
C SER A 13 -12.55 12.41 8.56
N ARG A 14 -13.12 11.96 7.43
CA ARG A 14 -14.49 12.22 7.01
C ARG A 14 -15.08 11.03 6.27
N GLN A 15 -16.40 11.00 6.18
CA GLN A 15 -17.10 10.05 5.32
C GLN A 15 -16.76 10.37 3.85
N ALA A 16 -16.41 9.34 3.08
CA ALA A 16 -16.07 9.50 1.67
C ALA A 16 -16.47 8.26 0.88
N SER A 17 -16.94 8.45 -0.35
CA SER A 17 -17.09 7.35 -1.31
C SER A 17 -15.73 6.97 -1.84
N LEU A 18 -15.42 5.68 -1.83
CA LEU A 18 -14.22 5.14 -2.45
C LEU A 18 -14.52 4.57 -3.83
N PRO A 19 -13.61 4.76 -4.80
CA PRO A 19 -13.77 4.15 -6.11
C PRO A 19 -13.72 2.62 -6.00
N PRO A 20 -14.46 1.88 -6.84
CA PRO A 20 -14.57 0.42 -6.75
C PRO A 20 -13.25 -0.34 -7.00
N ARG A 21 -12.21 0.32 -7.54
CA ARG A 21 -10.90 -0.29 -7.84
C ARG A 21 -9.78 0.32 -7.00
N LEU A 22 -9.88 0.16 -5.68
CA LEU A 22 -8.85 0.64 -4.74
C LEU A 22 -7.49 -0.05 -4.91
N GLY A 23 -7.41 -1.20 -5.58
CA GLY A 23 -6.12 -1.85 -5.87
C GLY A 23 -5.13 -0.97 -6.66
N ARG A 24 -5.61 -0.07 -7.54
CA ARG A 24 -4.72 0.90 -8.20
C ARG A 24 -4.26 2.00 -7.24
N ALA A 25 -5.15 2.48 -6.39
CA ALA A 25 -4.83 3.49 -5.38
C ALA A 25 -3.85 2.94 -4.33
N SER A 26 -4.06 1.71 -3.85
CA SER A 26 -3.15 1.06 -2.89
C SER A 26 -1.77 0.86 -3.50
N ARG A 27 -1.67 0.45 -4.77
CA ARG A 27 -0.39 0.37 -5.49
C ARG A 27 0.27 1.74 -5.64
N ALA A 28 -0.49 2.79 -5.98
CA ALA A 28 0.06 4.14 -6.11
C ALA A 28 0.65 4.63 -4.78
N ILE A 29 -0.07 4.45 -3.66
CA ILE A 29 0.41 4.81 -2.32
C ILE A 29 1.70 4.04 -1.99
N LEU A 30 1.78 2.75 -2.30
CA LEU A 30 3.00 1.97 -2.07
C LEU A 30 4.18 2.52 -2.87
N LEU A 31 4.00 2.77 -4.18
CA LEU A 31 5.06 3.30 -5.03
C LEU A 31 5.49 4.70 -4.61
N GLU A 32 4.55 5.55 -4.19
CA GLU A 32 4.85 6.90 -3.69
C GLU A 32 5.70 6.83 -2.41
N ARG A 33 5.33 5.98 -1.45
CA ARG A 33 6.09 5.78 -0.21
C ARG A 33 7.46 5.14 -0.46
N ILE A 34 7.55 4.21 -1.40
CA ILE A 34 8.84 3.65 -1.82
C ILE A 34 9.68 4.73 -2.50
N ALA A 35 9.11 5.56 -3.38
CA ALA A 35 9.84 6.62 -4.05
C ALA A 35 10.36 7.69 -3.07
N GLU A 36 9.63 7.99 -2.00
CA GLU A 36 10.08 8.87 -0.92
C GLU A 36 11.29 8.31 -0.15
N ALA A 37 11.37 6.99 0.02
CA ALA A 37 12.46 6.32 0.75
C ALA A 37 13.65 5.96 -0.15
N ASP A 38 13.36 5.45 -1.35
CA ASP A 38 14.29 4.98 -2.37
C ASP A 38 13.67 5.17 -3.78
N PRO A 39 13.99 6.29 -4.46
CA PRO A 39 13.47 6.57 -5.79
C PRO A 39 13.99 5.61 -6.86
N GLU A 40 15.19 5.05 -6.71
CA GLU A 40 15.77 4.10 -7.67
C GLU A 40 15.01 2.78 -7.63
N LEU A 41 14.69 2.31 -6.42
CA LEU A 41 13.84 1.13 -6.22
C LEU A 41 12.42 1.35 -6.77
N ALA A 42 11.85 2.54 -6.61
CA ALA A 42 10.54 2.86 -7.16
C ALA A 42 10.52 2.77 -8.69
N GLU A 43 11.55 3.27 -9.38
CA GLU A 43 11.69 3.15 -10.83
C GLU A 43 11.82 1.69 -11.29
N ILE A 44 12.61 0.88 -10.58
CA ILE A 44 12.73 -0.56 -10.86
C ILE A 44 11.36 -1.26 -10.73
N LEU A 45 10.60 -0.94 -9.67
CA LEU A 45 9.27 -1.49 -9.43
C LEU A 45 8.19 -0.93 -10.37
N HIS A 46 8.44 0.22 -10.99
CA HIS A 46 7.55 0.84 -11.97
C HIS A 46 7.80 0.28 -13.38
N GLY A 47 9.07 0.19 -13.79
CA GLY A 47 9.52 -0.20 -15.12
C GLY A 47 9.75 -1.69 -15.34
N GLY A 48 9.84 -2.49 -14.27
CA GLY A 48 10.07 -3.94 -14.35
C GLY A 48 8.99 -4.67 -15.15
N GLN A 49 9.39 -5.23 -16.31
CA GLN A 49 8.58 -6.15 -17.09
C GLN A 49 8.65 -7.55 -16.47
N GLY A 50 7.60 -7.96 -15.74
CA GLY A 50 7.54 -9.26 -15.08
C GLY A 50 6.49 -9.31 -13.96
N PRO A 51 6.31 -10.49 -13.31
CA PRO A 51 5.49 -10.58 -12.12
C PRO A 51 6.06 -9.66 -11.04
N LYS A 52 5.24 -8.74 -10.54
CA LYS A 52 5.68 -7.76 -9.55
C LYS A 52 6.07 -8.48 -8.27
N PRO A 53 7.23 -8.18 -7.67
CA PRO A 53 7.69 -8.82 -6.45
C PRO A 53 6.95 -8.27 -5.22
N TYR A 54 5.70 -7.84 -5.38
CA TYR A 54 4.85 -7.39 -4.30
C TYR A 54 3.38 -7.68 -4.57
N THR A 55 2.63 -7.85 -3.49
CA THR A 55 1.17 -7.91 -3.50
C THR A 55 0.61 -6.74 -2.72
N CYS A 56 -0.51 -6.20 -3.21
CA CYS A 56 -1.27 -5.15 -2.53
C CYS A 56 -2.66 -5.73 -2.22
N SER A 57 -3.05 -5.73 -0.96
CA SER A 57 -4.43 -6.04 -0.59
C SER A 57 -5.34 -4.86 -0.91
N ASN A 58 -6.62 -5.14 -1.14
CA ASN A 58 -7.64 -4.10 -1.19
C ASN A 58 -7.83 -3.50 0.21
N LEU A 59 -8.49 -2.34 0.32
CA LEU A 59 -8.82 -1.75 1.62
C LEU A 59 -9.75 -2.70 2.38
N MET A 60 -9.30 -3.14 3.56
CA MET A 60 -10.05 -4.01 4.45
C MET A 60 -10.67 -3.16 5.57
N GLY A 61 -11.97 -3.31 5.82
CA GLY A 61 -12.67 -2.59 6.87
C GLY A 61 -14.16 -2.47 6.57
N PRO A 62 -14.95 -1.88 7.49
CA PRO A 62 -16.38 -1.73 7.30
C PRO A 62 -16.66 -0.72 6.18
N GLN A 63 -17.12 -1.20 5.03
CA GLN A 63 -17.60 -0.36 3.95
C GLN A 63 -19.12 -0.42 3.94
N GLU A 64 -19.78 0.74 3.99
CA GLU A 64 -21.23 0.79 3.80
C GLU A 64 -21.59 0.60 2.32
N GLY A 65 -22.84 0.17 2.07
CA GLY A 65 -23.36 -0.09 0.74
C GLY A 65 -23.04 1.04 -0.23
N GLY A 66 -22.28 0.72 -1.29
CA GLY A 66 -21.77 1.70 -2.26
C GLY A 66 -20.29 2.10 -2.07
N GLY A 67 -19.55 1.46 -1.15
CA GLY A 67 -18.10 1.67 -1.01
C GLY A 67 -17.73 2.90 -0.19
N PHE A 68 -18.57 3.30 0.75
CA PHE A 68 -18.29 4.44 1.62
C PHE A 68 -17.42 4.03 2.80
N VAL A 69 -16.44 4.88 3.13
CA VAL A 69 -15.69 4.79 4.38
C VAL A 69 -16.26 5.75 5.43
N LEU A 70 -16.21 5.33 6.68
CA LEU A 70 -16.80 6.03 7.80
C LEU A 70 -15.73 6.68 8.68
N PRO A 71 -15.94 7.94 9.12
CA PRO A 71 -15.08 8.54 10.11
C PRO A 71 -15.30 7.84 11.44
N GLY A 72 -14.24 7.30 12.02
CA GLY A 72 -14.29 6.53 13.28
C GLY A 72 -14.17 5.02 13.12
N ALA A 73 -14.25 4.50 11.91
CA ALA A 73 -13.86 3.12 11.62
C ALA A 73 -12.38 3.03 11.27
N SER A 74 -11.75 1.93 11.67
CA SER A 74 -10.37 1.59 11.29
C SER A 74 -10.39 0.72 10.04
N TYR A 75 -9.50 1.05 9.11
CA TYR A 75 -9.30 0.34 7.86
C TYR A 75 -7.85 -0.10 7.77
N THR A 76 -7.61 -1.15 7.00
CA THR A 76 -6.30 -1.76 6.89
C THR A 76 -5.92 -1.96 5.44
N LEU A 77 -4.71 -1.54 5.08
CA LEU A 77 -4.04 -1.91 3.84
C LEU A 77 -2.86 -2.80 4.16
N ARG A 78 -2.69 -3.86 3.38
CA ARG A 78 -1.55 -4.76 3.54
C ARG A 78 -0.75 -4.79 2.25
N TYR A 79 0.55 -4.63 2.42
CA TYR A 79 1.55 -4.76 1.38
C TYR A 79 2.50 -5.87 1.76
N THR A 80 2.81 -6.72 0.80
CA THR A 80 3.80 -7.79 1.01
C THR A 80 4.77 -7.75 -0.14
N ALA A 81 6.06 -7.55 0.14
CA ALA A 81 7.13 -7.54 -0.84
C ALA A 81 8.03 -8.76 -0.67
N LEU A 82 8.40 -9.37 -1.78
CA LEU A 82 9.16 -10.62 -1.92
C LEU A 82 10.60 -10.36 -2.39
N SER A 83 11.19 -9.19 -2.13
CA SER A 83 12.56 -8.88 -2.54
C SER A 83 13.30 -8.06 -1.50
N ALA A 84 14.52 -8.47 -1.19
CA ALA A 84 15.38 -7.88 -0.16
C ALA A 84 15.57 -6.36 -0.20
N PRO A 85 15.68 -5.67 -1.35
CA PRO A 85 15.79 -4.21 -1.35
C PRO A 85 14.47 -3.52 -0.92
N VAL A 86 13.30 -4.14 -1.14
CA VAL A 86 12.01 -3.56 -0.69
C VAL A 86 11.80 -3.74 0.81
N ALA A 87 12.41 -4.77 1.39
CA ALA A 87 12.29 -5.07 2.82
C ALA A 87 13.02 -4.10 3.74
N ALA A 88 14.09 -3.48 3.25
CA ALA A 88 14.90 -2.53 4.00
C ALA A 88 14.37 -1.07 3.97
N ALA A 89 13.35 -0.78 3.15
CA ALA A 89 12.86 0.60 2.97
C ALA A 89 12.00 1.18 4.12
N PRO A 90 11.20 0.43 4.91
CA PRO A 90 10.31 1.03 5.92
C PRO A 90 10.92 1.27 7.31
N GLY A 91 12.17 0.89 7.54
CA GLY A 91 12.92 1.23 8.74
C GLY A 91 14.37 1.29 8.29
N GLU A 92 15.09 2.41 8.44
CA GLU A 92 15.55 2.90 9.72
C GLU A 92 15.55 4.44 9.76
N ARG A 93 14.93 5.02 10.78
CA ARG A 93 15.31 6.36 11.26
C ARG A 93 16.13 6.13 12.52
N GLY A 94 17.45 6.28 12.39
CA GLY A 94 18.42 6.40 13.47
C GLY A 94 19.34 7.56 13.15
#